data_AF-A0A1Y2FCM3-F1
#
_entry.id   AF-A0A1Y2FCM3-F1
#
_cell.length_a   1.000
_cell.length_b   1.000
_cell.length_c   1.000
_cell.angle_alpha   90.00
_cell.angle_beta   90.00
_cell.angle_gamma   90.00
#
_symmetry.space_group_name_H-M   'P 1'
#
loop_
_entity.id
_entity.type
_entity.pdbx_description
1 polymer ?
#
loop_
_entity_poly.entity_id
_entity_poly.type
_entity_poly.pdbx_seq_one_letter_code
_entity_poly.pdbx_strand_id
1 'polypeptide(L)'
;MKINRLLSILCITTQALLIKAENVTFKVLAVNGTPILNIGGKQYSMKLKEYPLYSVDVNIDTFPVKYNYIIKLNKEKTESDSKETESENKEKRESDKEETLSEQFTRERKQDDEPLNEFFNRTITVKKHPELPRAFEAFPYFKQSKLYDDTFIATIVVKCDEEKLQGLYEDTKTKDKIPAEVIYASPYTVKTFKEAQLALSGQSTRHVPKLSYKIKSLKNGKKELYNRTSLKLRAEHMDFSYIRDKLYGDIMNSLGVPAAQNTYTRLFINGRDIGLFDLSDDITNGRYLRETFNNGEKYTNNQENPIYKSDCNEDGGIYGDLGYYGDNVKEEMYNIYSYKGDDKLQSEEVHISKDLIPLLKEIDDYKKGVRKDISLDKDSFLKSMAMEFLAGAIDNYWNKPGNYYLYKDNSKNTWYFHDADFHFSFGINTDKVLMLNTSLSEYPPKVSERIGRERAPLDAFRSHPENEKQFKGIIERLLKTSFNTKAIFPRIDSIAELIREDAQWDVSISPKENPNPTEDNDYLAESIENFDKETKNEDGDGAFGCYSLKYYIKTKASLVAKELNVQIPNDFEDDLGMVETPDANTDDSSSSIKSISWNISLTLLFILLINLLY
;
A
#
# COMPACT_ATOMS: atom_id res chain seq x y z
N MET A 1 -22.37 27.11 84.82
CA MET A 1 -21.15 26.55 84.20
C MET A 1 -21.58 25.84 82.94
N LYS A 2 -21.38 26.47 81.78
CA LYS A 2 -20.13 26.38 80.98
C LYS A 2 -19.95 24.95 80.44
N ILE A 3 -19.62 24.67 79.18
CA ILE A 3 -19.46 25.39 77.90
C ILE A 3 -19.05 24.24 76.94
N ASN A 4 -19.17 24.41 75.61
CA ASN A 4 -18.68 23.51 74.54
C ASN A 4 -19.63 22.39 74.06
N ARG A 5 -20.80 22.78 73.56
CA ARG A 5 -21.38 22.21 72.33
C ARG A 5 -21.15 23.21 71.19
N LEU A 6 -19.93 23.27 70.66
CA LEU A 6 -19.61 24.00 69.43
C LEU A 6 -18.19 23.56 69.05
N LEU A 7 -18.10 22.55 68.19
CA LEU A 7 -17.05 22.28 67.19
C LEU A 7 -17.11 20.79 66.81
N SER A 8 -18.12 20.41 66.03
CA SER A 8 -18.06 19.18 65.21
C SER A 8 -18.84 19.31 63.90
N ILE A 9 -19.32 20.51 63.56
CA ILE A 9 -19.98 20.80 62.29
C ILE A 9 -19.09 21.78 61.53
N LEU A 10 -17.95 21.33 61.01
CA LEU A 10 -17.30 21.89 59.81
C LEU A 10 -16.06 21.07 59.41
N CYS A 11 -16.20 19.76 59.20
CA CYS A 11 -15.23 18.97 58.43
C CYS A 11 -15.94 17.79 57.76
N ILE A 12 -17.13 18.03 57.17
CA ILE A 12 -17.41 17.37 55.90
C ILE A 12 -16.53 18.14 54.93
N THR A 13 -15.27 17.74 54.85
CA THR A 13 -14.45 18.08 53.70
C THR A 13 -15.24 17.55 52.52
N THR A 14 -15.89 18.46 51.81
CA THR A 14 -15.97 18.38 50.37
C THR A 14 -14.58 17.94 49.91
N GLN A 15 -14.39 16.64 49.69
CA GLN A 15 -13.70 16.24 48.47
C GLN A 15 -14.61 16.74 47.34
N ALA A 16 -14.59 18.06 47.14
CA ALA A 16 -14.63 18.58 45.81
C ALA A 16 -13.49 17.81 45.16
N LEU A 17 -13.86 16.82 44.36
CA LEU A 17 -13.00 16.35 43.29
C LEU A 17 -12.58 17.64 42.60
N LEU A 18 -11.40 18.14 42.96
CA LEU A 18 -10.66 19.08 42.15
C LEU A 18 -10.32 18.26 40.92
N ILE A 19 -11.30 18.12 40.03
CA ILE A 19 -11.06 17.66 38.68
C ILE A 19 -10.24 18.80 38.12
N LYS A 20 -8.93 18.64 38.21
CA LYS A 20 -7.99 19.64 37.74
C LYS A 20 -8.16 19.63 36.24
N ALA A 21 -8.64 20.75 35.69
CA ALA A 21 -8.72 20.94 34.26
C ALA A 21 -7.40 20.49 33.63
N GLU A 22 -7.46 19.50 32.74
CA GLU A 22 -6.29 19.02 32.03
C GLU A 22 -6.13 19.82 30.75
N ASN A 23 -4.91 20.27 30.48
CA ASN A 23 -4.64 20.97 29.24
C ASN A 23 -4.43 19.94 28.12
N VAL A 24 -5.38 19.88 27.18
CA VAL A 24 -5.44 18.86 26.13
C VAL A 24 -5.15 19.48 24.77
N THR A 25 -4.18 18.93 24.05
CA THR A 25 -3.83 19.35 22.68
C THR A 25 -4.66 18.62 21.64
N PHE A 26 -5.48 19.31 20.87
CA PHE A 26 -6.16 18.77 19.68
C PHE A 26 -5.36 19.11 18.43
N LYS A 27 -5.31 18.19 17.45
CA LYS A 27 -4.60 18.40 16.20
C LYS A 27 -5.40 17.88 15.02
N VAL A 28 -5.38 18.63 13.92
CA VAL A 28 -6.05 18.25 12.68
C VAL A 28 -5.25 18.67 11.47
N LEU A 29 -5.22 17.81 10.45
CA LEU A 29 -4.71 18.06 9.12
C LEU A 29 -5.83 18.69 8.30
N ALA A 30 -5.58 19.90 7.79
CA ALA A 30 -6.49 20.65 6.94
C ALA A 30 -5.71 21.29 5.79
N VAL A 31 -5.99 20.86 4.55
CA VAL A 31 -5.28 21.34 3.35
C VAL A 31 -5.85 22.69 2.89
N ASN A 32 -7.18 22.81 2.87
CA ASN A 32 -7.92 23.97 2.38
C ASN A 32 -8.67 24.64 3.54
N GLY A 33 -8.20 25.79 3.99
CA GLY A 33 -8.85 26.58 5.03
C GLY A 33 -8.22 26.49 6.41
N THR A 34 -8.83 27.18 7.37
CA THR A 34 -8.38 27.23 8.77
C THR A 34 -9.34 26.45 9.66
N PRO A 35 -8.88 25.41 10.36
CA PRO A 35 -9.73 24.61 11.23
C PRO A 35 -10.08 25.33 12.54
N ILE A 36 -11.25 24.96 13.05
CA ILE A 36 -11.82 25.34 14.34
C ILE A 36 -12.20 24.05 15.04
N LEU A 37 -11.79 23.92 16.29
CA LEU A 37 -12.27 22.86 17.18
C LEU A 37 -13.59 23.30 17.82
N ASN A 38 -14.63 22.47 17.72
CA ASN A 38 -15.91 22.69 18.38
C ASN A 38 -16.13 21.64 19.48
N ILE A 39 -16.26 22.09 20.74
CA ILE A 39 -16.58 21.23 21.89
C ILE A 39 -17.91 21.73 22.48
N GLY A 40 -18.97 20.95 22.33
CA GLY A 40 -20.29 21.29 22.89
C GLY A 40 -20.84 22.67 22.47
N GLY A 41 -20.50 23.12 21.26
CA GLY A 41 -20.89 24.44 20.72
C GLY A 41 -19.89 25.57 21.01
N LYS A 42 -18.90 25.35 21.87
CA LYS A 42 -17.82 26.30 22.10
C LYS A 42 -16.69 26.08 21.08
N GLN A 43 -16.39 27.14 20.33
CA GLN A 43 -15.43 27.11 19.24
C GLN A 43 -14.06 27.66 19.66
N TYR A 44 -13.00 27.00 19.19
CA TYR A 44 -11.61 27.37 19.44
C TYR A 44 -10.87 27.42 18.11
N SER A 45 -10.36 28.60 17.74
CA SER A 45 -9.53 28.75 16.53
C SER A 45 -8.22 27.98 16.68
N MET A 46 -7.88 27.16 15.70
CA MET A 46 -6.65 26.38 15.71
C MET A 46 -5.51 27.14 15.02
N LYS A 47 -4.29 26.96 15.52
CA LYS A 47 -3.08 27.61 14.98
C LYS A 47 -2.32 26.63 14.10
N LEU A 48 -1.82 27.12 12.96
CA LEU A 48 -0.92 26.37 12.10
C LEU A 48 0.36 26.01 12.86
N LYS A 49 0.68 24.72 12.94
CA LYS A 49 1.92 24.21 13.56
C LYS A 49 2.99 24.01 12.51
N GLU A 50 2.66 23.21 11.50
CA GLU A 50 3.44 22.98 10.28
C GLU A 50 2.42 22.56 9.22
N TYR A 51 2.42 23.14 8.03
CA TYR A 51 1.36 22.84 7.06
C TYR A 51 1.40 21.36 6.61
N PRO A 52 0.25 20.64 6.55
CA PRO A 52 -1.14 21.10 6.77
C PRO A 52 -1.69 20.86 8.19
N LEU A 53 -0.84 20.66 9.20
CA LEU A 53 -1.19 20.39 10.60
C LEU A 53 -1.47 21.67 11.40
N TYR A 54 -2.65 21.71 12.01
CA TYR A 54 -3.09 22.74 12.95
C TYR A 54 -3.28 22.14 14.33
N SER A 55 -3.17 22.97 15.38
CA SER A 55 -3.37 22.53 16.76
C SER A 55 -3.97 23.62 17.65
N VAL A 56 -4.62 23.18 18.73
CA VAL A 56 -5.09 24.05 19.81
C VAL A 56 -5.03 23.30 21.15
N ASP A 57 -4.63 24.00 22.20
CA ASP A 57 -4.64 23.50 23.57
C ASP A 57 -5.87 24.03 24.30
N VAL A 58 -6.63 23.14 24.93
CA VAL A 58 -7.88 23.47 25.62
C VAL A 58 -7.90 22.81 26.99
N ASN A 59 -8.28 23.56 28.02
CA ASN A 59 -8.53 23.02 29.35
C ASN A 59 -9.84 22.21 29.36
N ILE A 60 -9.74 20.91 29.65
CA ILE A 60 -10.85 19.97 29.70
C ILE A 60 -11.07 19.52 31.15
N ASP A 61 -12.29 19.73 31.63
CA ASP A 61 -12.68 19.42 33.00
C ASP A 61 -13.33 18.03 33.12
N THR A 62 -13.77 17.42 32.02
CA THR A 62 -14.50 16.14 32.04
C THR A 62 -14.19 15.31 30.80
N PHE A 63 -13.93 14.01 31.01
CA PHE A 63 -13.74 13.02 29.96
C PHE A 63 -14.84 11.95 29.99
N PRO A 64 -15.16 11.31 28.84
CA PRO A 64 -14.62 11.61 27.51
C PRO A 64 -15.16 12.95 26.96
N VAL A 65 -14.32 13.66 26.19
CA VAL A 65 -14.71 14.90 25.52
C VAL A 65 -15.23 14.60 24.13
N LYS A 66 -16.42 15.13 23.82
CA LYS A 66 -17.03 15.05 22.50
C LYS A 66 -16.78 16.32 21.71
N TYR A 67 -16.32 16.18 20.48
CA TYR A 67 -15.90 17.30 19.65
C TYR A 67 -16.07 17.01 18.16
N ASN A 68 -16.00 18.05 17.34
CA ASN A 68 -15.90 17.94 15.90
C ASN A 68 -15.08 19.12 15.36
N TYR A 69 -14.54 18.97 14.16
CA TYR A 69 -13.85 20.07 13.48
C TYR A 69 -14.78 20.81 12.52
N ILE A 70 -14.48 22.10 12.33
CA ILE A 70 -15.09 22.98 11.33
C ILE A 70 -13.95 23.63 10.55
N ILE A 71 -14.01 23.63 9.23
CA ILE A 71 -13.07 24.34 8.36
C ILE A 71 -13.71 25.65 7.92
N LYS A 72 -13.00 26.77 8.16
CA LYS A 72 -13.26 28.03 7.48
C LYS A 72 -12.47 28.06 6.17
N LEU A 73 -13.17 28.07 5.04
CA LEU A 73 -12.50 28.08 3.74
C LEU A 73 -11.75 29.41 3.53
N ASN A 74 -10.57 29.33 2.92
CA ASN A 74 -9.85 30.53 2.51
C ASN A 74 -10.58 31.12 1.30
N LYS A 75 -11.01 32.39 1.36
CA LYS A 75 -11.53 33.07 0.15
C LYS A 75 -10.46 32.98 -0.93
N GLU A 76 -10.78 32.39 -2.09
CA GLU A 76 -9.90 32.49 -3.26
C GLU A 76 -9.70 33.98 -3.56
N LYS A 77 -8.44 34.44 -3.54
CA LYS A 77 -8.10 35.72 -4.15
C LYS A 77 -8.17 35.48 -5.66
N THR A 78 -9.33 35.67 -6.26
CA THR A 78 -9.41 35.92 -7.70
C THR A 78 -8.65 37.22 -7.96
N GLU A 79 -7.50 37.14 -8.64
CA GLU A 79 -6.82 38.29 -9.24
C GLU A 79 -7.66 38.82 -10.41
N SER A 80 -8.79 39.46 -10.10
CA SER A 80 -9.56 40.22 -11.06
C SER A 80 -10.20 41.46 -10.40
N ASP A 81 -9.54 42.06 -9.42
CA ASP A 81 -9.89 43.42 -8.98
C ASP A 81 -9.17 44.42 -9.88
N SER A 82 -9.68 44.57 -11.11
CA SER A 82 -9.42 45.76 -11.89
C SER A 82 -10.73 46.33 -12.44
N LYS A 83 -11.16 47.41 -11.78
CA LYS A 83 -12.18 48.40 -12.16
C LYS A 83 -13.65 48.01 -11.93
N GLU A 84 -14.15 48.26 -10.73
CA GLU A 84 -15.59 48.52 -10.51
C GLU A 84 -15.80 49.97 -10.03
N THR A 85 -16.72 50.66 -10.72
CA THR A 85 -17.18 52.03 -10.49
C THR A 85 -18.18 52.14 -9.33
N GLU A 86 -18.23 53.31 -8.69
CA GLU A 86 -18.92 53.63 -7.42
C GLU A 86 -20.44 53.39 -7.32
N SER A 87 -21.12 52.75 -8.28
CA SER A 87 -22.59 52.66 -8.34
C SER A 87 -23.21 51.33 -7.87
N GLU A 88 -22.45 50.29 -7.53
CA GLU A 88 -23.02 48.98 -7.13
C GLU A 88 -23.08 48.73 -5.60
N ASN A 89 -23.07 49.81 -4.81
CA ASN A 89 -22.82 49.74 -3.37
C ASN A 89 -24.05 49.44 -2.48
N LYS A 90 -25.13 48.86 -3.02
CA LYS A 90 -26.36 48.59 -2.22
C LYS A 90 -26.98 47.20 -2.31
N GLU A 91 -26.57 46.33 -3.24
CA GLU A 91 -26.99 44.91 -3.26
C GLU A 91 -25.88 43.93 -2.84
N LYS A 92 -24.64 44.39 -2.68
CA LYS A 92 -23.48 43.58 -2.26
C LYS A 92 -23.28 43.50 -0.73
N ARG A 93 -24.37 43.57 0.07
CA ARG A 93 -24.31 43.48 1.55
C ARG A 93 -25.01 42.25 2.14
N GLU A 94 -25.44 41.30 1.32
CA GLU A 94 -26.05 40.03 1.78
C GLU A 94 -25.32 38.75 1.30
N SER A 95 -24.17 38.85 0.62
CA SER A 95 -23.41 37.68 0.15
C SER A 95 -22.11 37.35 0.92
N ASP A 96 -21.79 38.05 2.01
CA ASP A 96 -20.63 37.76 2.86
C ASP A 96 -20.87 36.60 3.85
N LYS A 97 -21.51 35.52 3.42
CA LYS A 97 -21.54 34.28 4.22
C LYS A 97 -20.17 33.62 4.08
N GLU A 98 -19.38 33.72 5.14
CA GLU A 98 -18.14 32.97 5.35
C GLU A 98 -18.45 31.47 5.18
N GLU A 99 -17.97 30.85 4.09
CA GLU A 99 -18.28 29.46 3.79
C GLU A 99 -17.52 28.54 4.76
N THR A 100 -18.26 27.65 5.42
CA THR A 100 -17.71 26.74 6.42
C THR A 100 -18.14 25.32 6.13
N LEU A 101 -17.22 24.37 6.33
CA LEU A 101 -17.48 22.94 6.24
C LEU A 101 -17.37 22.34 7.65
N SER A 102 -18.43 21.70 8.14
CA SER A 102 -18.40 20.99 9.42
C SER A 102 -18.34 19.49 9.18
N GLU A 103 -17.58 18.77 10.01
CA GLU A 103 -17.71 17.31 10.07
C GLU A 103 -19.16 16.94 10.40
N GLN A 104 -19.66 15.88 9.75
CA GLN A 104 -21.02 15.37 9.93
C GLN A 104 -21.10 14.26 11.00
N PHE A 105 -20.04 14.11 11.80
CA PHE A 105 -19.93 13.16 12.89
C PHE A 105 -19.30 13.82 14.12
N THR A 106 -19.41 13.16 15.26
CA THR A 106 -18.79 13.59 16.52
C THR A 106 -17.68 12.61 16.88
N ARG A 107 -16.52 13.16 17.21
CA ARG A 107 -15.37 12.45 17.74
C ARG A 107 -15.49 12.33 19.26
N GLU A 108 -14.86 11.32 19.81
CA GLU A 108 -14.74 11.11 21.25
C GLU A 108 -13.27 10.94 21.61
N ARG A 109 -12.82 11.67 22.62
CA ARG A 109 -11.45 11.56 23.14
C ARG A 109 -11.48 11.26 24.64
N LYS A 110 -10.73 10.23 25.05
CA LYS A 110 -10.51 9.84 26.44
C LYS A 110 -9.32 10.60 27.03
N GLN A 111 -9.20 10.54 28.35
CA GLN A 111 -8.18 11.26 29.11
C GLN A 111 -6.75 10.85 28.69
N ASP A 112 -6.50 9.55 28.53
CA ASP A 112 -5.18 9.00 28.22
C ASP A 112 -4.89 8.90 26.71
N ASP A 113 -5.75 9.43 25.84
CA ASP A 113 -5.57 9.36 24.39
C ASP A 113 -4.47 10.33 23.93
N GLU A 114 -3.53 9.81 23.15
CA GLU A 114 -2.49 10.62 22.53
C GLU A 114 -3.06 11.65 21.54
N PRO A 115 -2.45 12.85 21.46
CA PRO A 115 -2.88 13.88 20.52
C PRO A 115 -2.39 13.57 19.09
N LEU A 116 -3.03 12.62 18.43
CA LEU A 116 -2.74 12.25 17.04
C LEU A 116 -3.07 13.39 16.08
N ASN A 117 -2.38 13.42 14.94
CA ASN A 117 -2.73 14.29 13.82
C ASN A 117 -3.96 13.70 13.11
N GLU A 118 -5.15 14.10 13.53
CA GLU A 118 -6.39 13.65 12.90
C GLU A 118 -6.55 14.26 11.51
N PHE A 119 -7.30 13.62 10.60
CA PHE A 119 -7.63 14.21 9.31
C PHE A 119 -9.08 14.72 9.32
N PHE A 120 -9.31 15.93 8.82
CA PHE A 120 -10.65 16.50 8.73
C PHE A 120 -11.58 15.64 7.86
N ASN A 121 -12.77 15.35 8.35
CA ASN A 121 -13.76 14.54 7.63
C ASN A 121 -13.27 13.10 7.34
N ARG A 122 -12.62 12.50 8.34
CA ARG A 122 -12.33 11.06 8.41
C ARG A 122 -12.61 10.55 9.83
N THR A 123 -13.51 9.60 9.98
CA THR A 123 -13.93 9.09 11.31
C THR A 123 -12.86 8.24 11.98
N ILE A 124 -12.07 7.50 11.19
CA ILE A 124 -11.01 6.62 11.67
C ILE A 124 -9.64 7.26 11.44
N THR A 125 -8.90 7.56 12.51
CA THR A 125 -7.53 8.08 12.41
C THR A 125 -6.49 6.97 12.33
N VAL A 126 -6.62 5.95 13.19
CA VAL A 126 -5.76 4.76 13.25
C VAL A 126 -6.64 3.53 13.53
N LYS A 127 -6.40 2.43 12.83
CA LYS A 127 -7.06 1.13 13.03
C LYS A 127 -6.03 0.01 12.91
N LYS A 128 -5.87 -0.78 13.96
CA LYS A 128 -5.04 -2.00 13.87
C LYS A 128 -5.79 -3.07 13.09
N HIS A 129 -5.11 -3.70 12.15
CA HIS A 129 -5.64 -4.76 11.31
C HIS A 129 -5.28 -6.14 11.87
N PRO A 130 -6.13 -7.16 11.65
CA PRO A 130 -5.70 -8.55 11.80
C PRO A 130 -4.47 -8.84 10.92
N GLU A 131 -3.42 -9.35 11.53
CA GLU A 131 -2.19 -9.78 10.84
C GLU A 131 -2.42 -11.13 10.14
N LEU A 132 -1.65 -11.40 9.07
CA LEU A 132 -1.65 -12.72 8.43
C LEU A 132 -0.56 -13.60 9.05
N PRO A 133 -0.81 -14.92 9.21
CA PRO A 133 0.22 -15.86 9.63
C PRO A 133 1.29 -16.00 8.55
N ARG A 134 2.54 -16.22 8.97
CA ARG A 134 3.66 -16.50 8.07
C ARG A 134 3.54 -17.90 7.46
N ALA A 135 3.41 -17.97 6.15
CA ALA A 135 3.58 -19.21 5.41
C ALA A 135 5.05 -19.69 5.48
N PHE A 136 6.00 -18.76 5.36
CA PHE A 136 7.44 -19.01 5.42
C PHE A 136 8.18 -17.89 6.16
N GLU A 137 9.44 -18.16 6.50
CA GLU A 137 10.35 -17.16 7.06
C GLU A 137 10.52 -15.96 6.13
N ALA A 138 10.70 -14.78 6.72
CA ALA A 138 10.89 -13.54 5.96
C ALA A 138 12.10 -13.61 5.03
N PHE A 139 12.04 -12.91 3.90
CA PHE A 139 13.18 -12.79 2.99
C PHE A 139 14.39 -12.21 3.75
N PRO A 140 15.54 -12.90 3.78
CA PRO A 140 16.59 -12.65 4.78
C PRO A 140 17.27 -11.28 4.63
N TYR A 141 17.17 -10.65 3.46
CA TYR A 141 17.80 -9.35 3.17
C TYR A 141 16.84 -8.16 3.26
N PHE A 142 15.55 -8.42 3.48
CA PHE A 142 14.52 -7.38 3.45
C PHE A 142 14.53 -6.55 4.74
N LYS A 143 14.53 -5.23 4.57
CA LYS A 143 14.32 -4.24 5.63
C LYS A 143 13.01 -3.52 5.40
N GLN A 144 12.08 -3.79 6.31
CA GLN A 144 10.76 -3.19 6.29
C GLN A 144 10.85 -1.67 6.49
N SER A 145 10.06 -0.92 5.73
CA SER A 145 9.93 0.53 5.87
C SER A 145 8.68 0.87 6.68
N LYS A 146 8.83 1.77 7.65
CA LYS A 146 7.71 2.36 8.41
C LYS A 146 6.74 3.17 7.55
N LEU A 147 7.08 3.46 6.29
CA LEU A 147 6.18 4.12 5.35
C LEU A 147 4.91 3.30 5.10
N TYR A 148 5.04 1.97 5.14
CA TYR A 148 3.96 1.04 4.81
C TYR A 148 3.20 0.55 6.04
N ASP A 149 3.26 1.31 7.14
CA ASP A 149 2.30 1.14 8.23
C ASP A 149 0.90 1.30 7.65
N ASP A 150 0.13 0.21 7.67
CA ASP A 150 -1.18 0.14 7.05
C ASP A 150 -2.31 0.48 8.02
N THR A 151 -1.98 0.86 9.27
CA THR A 151 -2.99 1.18 10.28
C THR A 151 -3.66 2.54 10.07
N PHE A 152 -3.21 3.34 9.10
CA PHE A 152 -3.78 4.64 8.77
C PHE A 152 -3.63 4.94 7.28
N ILE A 153 -4.40 5.93 6.82
CA ILE A 153 -4.27 6.48 5.47
C ILE A 153 -3.51 7.81 5.56
N ALA A 154 -2.32 7.85 4.95
CA ALA A 154 -1.50 9.05 4.93
C ALA A 154 -2.15 10.17 4.09
N THR A 155 -1.58 11.37 4.16
CA THR A 155 -1.90 12.46 3.25
C THR A 155 -0.62 12.95 2.59
N ILE A 156 -0.63 13.05 1.27
CA ILE A 156 0.41 13.70 0.49
C ILE A 156 -0.17 14.99 -0.09
N VAL A 157 0.51 16.09 0.20
CA VAL A 157 0.24 17.39 -0.44
C VAL A 157 1.40 17.73 -1.35
N VAL A 158 1.10 18.01 -2.61
CA VAL A 158 2.06 18.43 -3.62
C VAL A 158 1.79 19.88 -3.98
N LYS A 159 2.84 20.70 -4.00
CA LYS A 159 2.81 22.05 -4.55
C LYS A 159 3.77 22.13 -5.71
N CYS A 160 3.29 22.57 -6.86
CA CYS A 160 4.08 22.70 -8.07
C CYS A 160 3.57 23.87 -8.92
N ASP A 161 4.34 24.21 -9.93
CA ASP A 161 3.97 25.21 -10.93
C ASP A 161 2.75 24.73 -11.74
N GLU A 162 1.71 25.57 -11.80
CA GLU A 162 0.42 25.22 -12.40
C GLU A 162 0.52 25.00 -13.92
N GLU A 163 1.29 25.83 -14.63
CA GLU A 163 1.47 25.70 -16.09
C GLU A 163 2.17 24.38 -16.43
N LYS A 164 3.19 23.99 -15.66
CA LYS A 164 3.88 22.71 -15.85
C LYS A 164 2.99 21.51 -15.50
N LEU A 165 2.16 21.63 -14.47
CA LEU A 165 1.19 20.59 -14.12
C LEU A 165 0.18 20.40 -15.25
N GLN A 166 -0.37 21.49 -15.76
CA GLN A 166 -1.28 21.46 -16.90
C GLN A 166 -0.61 20.86 -18.14
N GLY A 167 0.66 21.17 -18.39
CA GLY A 167 1.44 20.54 -19.46
C GLY A 167 1.57 19.00 -19.31
N LEU A 168 1.66 18.48 -18.09
CA LEU A 168 1.62 17.02 -17.86
C LEU A 168 0.24 16.44 -18.22
N TYR A 169 -0.84 17.15 -17.92
CA TYR A 169 -2.21 16.68 -18.19
C TYR A 169 -2.59 16.78 -19.67
N GLU A 170 -2.04 17.74 -20.40
CA GLU A 170 -2.26 17.90 -21.84
C GLU A 170 -1.50 16.85 -22.68
N ASP A 171 -0.29 16.46 -22.24
CA ASP A 171 0.46 15.34 -22.82
C ASP A 171 0.62 14.21 -21.81
N THR A 172 -0.43 13.41 -21.62
CA THR A 172 -0.41 12.30 -20.66
C THR A 172 0.61 11.22 -21.02
N LYS A 173 1.19 11.20 -22.22
CA LYS A 173 2.25 10.26 -22.64
C LYS A 173 3.66 10.75 -22.28
N THR A 174 3.80 11.99 -21.83
CA THR A 174 5.09 12.55 -21.45
C THR A 174 5.80 11.73 -20.38
N LYS A 175 7.13 11.70 -20.47
CA LYS A 175 8.03 11.14 -19.45
C LYS A 175 8.68 12.23 -18.60
N ASP A 176 8.25 13.48 -18.79
CA ASP A 176 8.76 14.63 -18.08
C ASP A 176 8.44 14.58 -16.58
N LYS A 177 9.24 15.32 -15.83
CA LYS A 177 9.11 15.47 -14.39
C LYS A 177 9.16 16.94 -14.07
N ILE A 178 8.24 17.40 -13.25
CA ILE A 178 8.15 18.80 -12.85
C ILE A 178 8.68 18.95 -11.42
N PRO A 179 9.40 20.03 -11.08
CA PRO A 179 9.77 20.33 -9.71
C PRO A 179 8.54 20.49 -8.81
N ALA A 180 8.62 19.99 -7.58
CA ALA A 180 7.53 20.10 -6.61
C ALA A 180 8.05 20.17 -5.16
N GLU A 181 7.30 20.85 -4.29
CA GLU A 181 7.35 20.63 -2.85
C GLU A 181 6.35 19.53 -2.49
N VAL A 182 6.80 18.50 -1.77
CA VAL A 182 5.96 17.38 -1.33
C VAL A 182 5.95 17.33 0.19
N ILE A 183 4.76 17.25 0.77
CA ILE A 183 4.55 17.12 2.20
C ILE A 183 3.84 15.79 2.45
N TYR A 184 4.46 14.92 3.22
CA TYR A 184 3.87 13.68 3.74
C TYR A 184 3.38 13.93 5.16
N ALA A 185 2.12 13.67 5.45
CA ALA A 185 1.54 13.77 6.78
C ALA A 185 0.85 12.45 7.17
N SER A 186 1.08 12.02 8.41
CA SER A 186 0.45 10.86 9.05
C SER A 186 -0.07 11.26 10.44
N PRO A 187 -0.79 10.36 11.14
CA PRO A 187 -1.17 10.58 12.53
C PRO A 187 -0.01 10.94 13.46
N TYR A 188 1.21 10.55 13.11
CA TYR A 188 2.40 10.66 13.95
C TYR A 188 3.38 11.75 13.51
N THR A 189 3.42 12.12 12.23
CA THR A 189 4.46 13.03 11.72
C THR A 189 4.02 13.87 10.53
N VAL A 190 4.77 14.94 10.28
CA VAL A 190 4.75 15.72 9.03
C VAL A 190 6.19 15.81 8.53
N LYS A 191 6.41 15.52 7.24
CA LYS A 191 7.71 15.52 6.57
C LYS A 191 7.63 16.28 5.26
N THR A 192 8.46 17.31 5.12
CA THR A 192 8.48 18.20 3.95
C THR A 192 9.74 18.00 3.09
N PHE A 193 9.56 17.88 1.78
CA PHE A 193 10.58 17.69 0.75
C PHE A 193 10.46 18.78 -0.32
N LYS A 194 11.33 19.80 -0.25
CA LYS A 194 11.25 21.00 -1.11
C LYS A 194 11.80 20.81 -2.53
N GLU A 195 12.64 19.80 -2.73
CA GLU A 195 13.33 19.50 -3.99
C GLU A 195 12.83 18.19 -4.61
N ALA A 196 11.57 17.85 -4.33
CA ALA A 196 10.93 16.68 -4.91
C ALA A 196 10.56 16.93 -6.39
N GLN A 197 10.14 15.87 -7.06
CA GLN A 197 9.66 15.94 -8.43
C GLN A 197 8.37 15.14 -8.58
N LEU A 198 7.41 15.68 -9.32
CA LEU A 198 6.19 14.99 -9.71
C LEU A 198 6.28 14.56 -11.18
N ALA A 199 5.77 13.39 -11.50
CA ALA A 199 5.60 12.91 -12.85
C ALA A 199 4.35 12.03 -12.96
N LEU A 200 3.82 11.86 -14.16
CA LEU A 200 2.82 10.84 -14.43
C LEU A 200 3.45 9.44 -14.42
N SER A 201 2.66 8.43 -14.06
CA SER A 201 3.07 7.02 -13.94
C SER A 201 2.14 6.09 -14.74
N GLY A 202 2.62 4.87 -14.96
CA GLY A 202 1.91 3.80 -15.68
C GLY A 202 1.98 3.91 -17.20
N GLN A 203 1.22 3.04 -17.88
CA GLN A 203 1.15 2.91 -19.34
C GLN A 203 -0.28 3.11 -19.80
N SER A 204 -1.16 2.11 -19.61
CA SER A 204 -2.60 2.22 -19.91
C SER A 204 -3.30 3.26 -19.04
N THR A 205 -2.91 3.39 -17.77
CA THR A 205 -3.43 4.38 -16.81
C THR A 205 -3.22 5.84 -17.23
N ARG A 206 -2.54 6.12 -18.35
CA ARG A 206 -2.40 7.46 -18.92
C ARG A 206 -3.55 7.84 -19.84
N HIS A 207 -4.42 6.89 -20.16
CA HIS A 207 -5.57 7.04 -21.05
C HIS A 207 -6.89 7.18 -20.31
N VAL A 208 -6.90 6.98 -18.99
CA VAL A 208 -8.11 6.97 -18.16
C VAL A 208 -8.34 8.32 -17.45
N PRO A 209 -9.55 8.59 -16.94
CA PRO A 209 -9.88 9.88 -16.31
C PRO A 209 -8.96 10.23 -15.11
N LYS A 210 -8.74 9.28 -14.21
CA LYS A 210 -7.92 9.47 -12.99
C LYS A 210 -6.48 9.00 -13.22
N LEU A 211 -5.54 9.94 -13.24
CA LEU A 211 -4.14 9.65 -13.56
C LEU A 211 -3.37 9.09 -12.37
N SER A 212 -2.38 8.25 -12.65
CA SER A 212 -1.41 7.77 -11.64
C SER A 212 -0.15 8.62 -11.64
N TYR A 213 0.50 8.74 -10.48
CA TYR A 213 1.66 9.62 -10.29
C TYR A 213 2.88 8.86 -9.80
N LYS A 214 4.06 9.45 -10.02
CA LYS A 214 5.31 9.05 -9.42
C LYS A 214 5.95 10.28 -8.77
N ILE A 215 6.31 10.16 -7.51
CA ILE A 215 7.03 11.19 -6.77
C ILE A 215 8.48 10.76 -6.62
N LYS A 216 9.43 11.63 -6.95
CA LYS A 216 10.88 11.38 -6.84
C LYS A 216 11.56 12.41 -5.97
N SER A 217 12.82 12.14 -5.63
CA SER A 217 13.69 13.03 -4.88
C SER A 217 13.13 13.38 -3.49
N LEU A 218 12.53 12.39 -2.82
CA LEU A 218 12.05 12.50 -1.44
C LEU A 218 13.21 12.48 -0.45
N LYS A 219 14.03 13.54 -0.51
CA LYS A 219 15.21 13.76 0.32
C LYS A 219 15.23 15.19 0.84
N ASN A 220 15.64 15.35 2.10
CA ASN A 220 15.94 16.64 2.71
C ASN A 220 17.29 16.52 3.43
N GLY A 221 18.37 16.92 2.74
CA GLY A 221 19.73 16.60 3.14
C GLY A 221 19.96 15.09 3.19
N LYS A 222 20.29 14.55 4.38
CA LYS A 222 20.47 13.11 4.61
C LYS A 222 19.18 12.37 4.99
N LYS A 223 18.07 13.08 5.21
CA LYS A 223 16.80 12.49 5.63
C LYS A 223 16.00 12.07 4.40
N GLU A 224 15.47 10.86 4.42
CA GLU A 224 14.60 10.29 3.38
C GLU A 224 13.22 10.02 3.97
N LEU A 225 12.21 9.77 3.13
CA LEU A 225 10.90 9.34 3.60
C LEU A 225 10.96 7.86 3.99
N TYR A 226 11.35 7.58 5.23
CA TYR A 226 11.44 6.21 5.77
C TYR A 226 12.26 5.27 4.86
N ASN A 227 13.47 5.68 4.50
CA ASN A 227 14.34 4.95 3.58
C ASN A 227 13.71 4.72 2.20
N ARG A 228 12.90 5.66 1.72
CA ARG A 228 12.41 5.74 0.33
C ARG A 228 12.69 7.12 -0.25
N THR A 229 13.00 7.10 -1.55
CA THR A 229 13.39 8.32 -2.31
C THR A 229 12.54 8.53 -3.55
N SER A 230 11.73 7.52 -3.89
CA SER A 230 10.77 7.50 -4.98
C SER A 230 9.58 6.66 -4.54
N LEU A 231 8.37 7.06 -4.92
CA LEU A 231 7.11 6.37 -4.65
C LEU A 231 6.24 6.40 -5.90
N LYS A 232 5.40 5.38 -6.06
CA LYS A 232 4.29 5.38 -7.02
C LYS A 232 2.99 5.63 -6.26
N LEU A 233 2.12 6.44 -6.86
CA LEU A 233 0.74 6.65 -6.42
C LEU A 233 -0.16 6.11 -7.53
N ARG A 234 -0.71 4.92 -7.32
CA ARG A 234 -1.55 4.24 -8.31
C ARG A 234 -3.01 4.59 -8.07
N ALA A 235 -3.70 4.94 -9.16
CA ALA A 235 -5.09 5.39 -9.09
C ALA A 235 -6.08 4.26 -8.76
N GLU A 236 -5.66 2.99 -8.93
CA GLU A 236 -6.47 1.77 -8.76
C GLU A 236 -7.81 1.78 -9.53
N HIS A 237 -7.84 2.50 -10.65
CA HIS A 237 -9.07 2.76 -11.42
C HIS A 237 -9.83 1.50 -11.90
N MET A 238 -9.18 0.35 -12.05
CA MET A 238 -9.80 -0.92 -12.46
C MET A 238 -10.10 -1.87 -11.28
N ASP A 239 -9.65 -1.55 -10.07
CA ASP A 239 -9.96 -2.34 -8.89
C ASP A 239 -11.10 -1.69 -8.10
N PHE A 240 -12.33 -2.17 -8.34
CA PHE A 240 -13.51 -1.69 -7.62
C PHE A 240 -13.40 -1.84 -6.09
N SER A 241 -12.49 -2.67 -5.58
CA SER A 241 -12.26 -2.86 -4.15
C SER A 241 -11.15 -1.98 -3.58
N TYR A 242 -10.26 -1.41 -4.41
CA TYR A 242 -8.99 -0.77 -4.01
C TYR A 242 -8.06 -1.67 -3.15
N ILE A 243 -8.33 -2.97 -3.00
CA ILE A 243 -7.69 -3.85 -2.01
C ILE A 243 -6.88 -4.97 -2.68
N ARG A 244 -7.09 -5.29 -3.97
CA ARG A 244 -6.45 -6.44 -4.62
C ARG A 244 -4.93 -6.39 -4.54
N ASP A 245 -4.34 -5.24 -4.86
CA ASP A 245 -2.88 -5.07 -4.84
C ASP A 245 -2.31 -5.23 -3.42
N LYS A 246 -2.96 -4.60 -2.43
CA LYS A 246 -2.60 -4.71 -1.00
C LYS A 246 -2.72 -6.14 -0.48
N LEU A 247 -3.82 -6.81 -0.81
CA LEU A 247 -4.09 -8.17 -0.38
C LEU A 247 -3.08 -9.16 -0.97
N TYR A 248 -2.75 -9.01 -2.25
CA TYR A 248 -1.73 -9.83 -2.90
C TYR A 248 -0.36 -9.61 -2.25
N GLY A 249 0.05 -8.34 -2.08
CA GLY A 249 1.31 -7.98 -1.42
C GLY A 249 1.42 -8.52 0.01
N ASP A 250 0.33 -8.50 0.78
CA ASP A 250 0.28 -9.06 2.13
C ASP A 250 0.54 -10.57 2.16
N ILE A 251 0.02 -11.31 1.19
CA ILE A 251 0.28 -12.76 1.08
C ILE A 251 1.71 -13.02 0.59
N MET A 252 2.25 -12.18 -0.29
CA MET A 252 3.66 -12.24 -0.69
C MET A 252 4.61 -12.02 0.49
N ASN A 253 4.25 -11.11 1.41
CA ASN A 253 4.97 -10.91 2.67
C ASN A 253 4.91 -12.15 3.58
N SER A 254 3.78 -12.84 3.64
CA SER A 254 3.62 -14.13 4.34
C SER A 254 4.49 -15.24 3.73
N LEU A 255 4.66 -15.24 2.40
CA LEU A 255 5.55 -16.17 1.69
C LEU A 255 7.04 -15.89 1.90
N GLY A 256 7.39 -14.73 2.44
CA GLY A 256 8.78 -14.33 2.63
C GLY A 256 9.54 -14.16 1.31
N VAL A 257 8.87 -13.68 0.27
CA VAL A 257 9.47 -13.36 -1.02
C VAL A 257 9.68 -11.84 -1.15
N PRO A 258 10.66 -11.38 -1.96
CA PRO A 258 10.82 -9.97 -2.24
C PRO A 258 9.60 -9.44 -3.03
N ALA A 259 8.87 -8.50 -2.43
CA ALA A 259 7.71 -7.86 -3.03
C ALA A 259 7.69 -6.37 -2.72
N ALA A 260 7.13 -5.59 -3.65
CA ALA A 260 6.89 -4.17 -3.44
C ALA A 260 5.87 -4.03 -2.30
N GLN A 261 6.14 -3.10 -1.39
CA GLN A 261 5.23 -2.82 -0.30
C GLN A 261 4.27 -1.70 -0.69
N ASN A 262 3.07 -1.72 -0.13
CA ASN A 262 2.05 -0.72 -0.38
C ASN A 262 1.17 -0.42 0.85
N THR A 263 0.57 0.77 0.83
CA THR A 263 -0.44 1.28 1.78
C THR A 263 -1.28 2.34 1.05
N TYR A 264 -2.09 3.11 1.77
CA TYR A 264 -3.00 4.10 1.17
C TYR A 264 -2.60 5.53 1.48
N THR A 265 -2.91 6.45 0.56
CA THR A 265 -2.79 7.89 0.81
C THR A 265 -3.91 8.68 0.15
N ARG A 266 -4.34 9.76 0.80
CA ARG A 266 -5.00 10.88 0.11
C ARG A 266 -3.95 11.70 -0.62
N LEU A 267 -4.30 12.23 -1.79
CA LEU A 267 -3.47 13.13 -2.58
C LEU A 267 -4.18 14.46 -2.81
N PHE A 268 -3.44 15.55 -2.58
CA PHE A 268 -3.80 16.91 -2.95
C PHE A 268 -2.69 17.51 -3.81
N ILE A 269 -3.03 18.16 -4.92
CA ILE A 269 -2.07 18.90 -5.76
C ILE A 269 -2.55 20.34 -5.87
N ASN A 270 -1.71 21.30 -5.48
CA ASN A 270 -2.03 22.73 -5.47
C ASN A 270 -3.34 23.08 -4.73
N GLY A 271 -3.65 22.30 -3.68
CA GLY A 271 -4.89 22.44 -2.89
C GLY A 271 -6.10 21.72 -3.47
N ARG A 272 -6.07 21.26 -4.72
CA ARG A 272 -7.15 20.45 -5.30
C ARG A 272 -7.14 19.03 -4.74
N ASP A 273 -8.32 18.53 -4.41
CA ASP A 273 -8.59 17.13 -4.08
C ASP A 273 -8.34 16.26 -5.33
N ILE A 274 -7.39 15.32 -5.25
CA ILE A 274 -7.08 14.37 -6.34
C ILE A 274 -7.66 12.99 -6.03
N GLY A 275 -7.61 12.57 -4.76
CA GLY A 275 -8.33 11.39 -4.30
C GLY A 275 -7.49 10.37 -3.52
N LEU A 276 -8.00 9.14 -3.43
CA LEU A 276 -7.38 8.01 -2.74
C LEU A 276 -6.46 7.24 -3.71
N PHE A 277 -5.25 6.93 -3.27
CA PHE A 277 -4.26 6.21 -4.07
C PHE A 277 -3.68 5.04 -3.27
N ASP A 278 -3.35 3.96 -3.97
CA ASP A 278 -2.36 3.00 -3.51
C ASP A 278 -0.98 3.66 -3.59
N LEU A 279 -0.35 3.82 -2.44
CA LEU A 279 1.02 4.28 -2.28
C LEU A 279 1.92 3.05 -2.25
N SER A 280 2.71 2.87 -3.32
CA SER A 280 3.57 1.70 -3.50
C SER A 280 5.03 2.05 -3.74
N ASP A 281 5.87 1.05 -3.47
CA ASP A 281 7.30 1.05 -3.78
C ASP A 281 7.59 1.27 -5.28
N ASP A 282 8.67 2.01 -5.58
CA ASP A 282 9.20 2.12 -6.94
C ASP A 282 10.29 1.05 -7.13
N ILE A 283 9.92 -0.11 -7.69
CA ILE A 283 10.80 -1.29 -7.81
C ILE A 283 12.15 -0.98 -8.48
N THR A 284 12.20 -0.03 -9.42
CA THR A 284 13.45 0.36 -10.10
C THR A 284 14.31 1.35 -9.30
N ASN A 285 13.87 1.77 -8.11
CA ASN A 285 14.60 2.72 -7.29
C ASN A 285 15.73 2.02 -6.53
N GLY A 286 16.96 2.50 -6.69
CA GLY A 286 18.11 1.91 -6.01
C GLY A 286 18.03 1.93 -4.48
N ARG A 287 17.25 2.83 -3.85
CA ARG A 287 17.03 2.77 -2.39
C ARG A 287 16.16 1.56 -2.04
N TYR A 288 15.03 1.38 -2.74
CA TYR A 288 14.18 0.20 -2.59
C TYR A 288 14.98 -1.09 -2.75
N LEU A 289 15.72 -1.23 -3.85
CA LEU A 289 16.49 -2.44 -4.14
C LEU A 289 17.51 -2.79 -3.04
N ARG A 290 18.13 -1.79 -2.40
CA ARG A 290 19.05 -2.02 -1.26
C ARG A 290 18.30 -2.51 -0.03
N GLU A 291 17.18 -1.88 0.30
CA GLU A 291 16.35 -2.30 1.45
C GLU A 291 15.78 -3.70 1.23
N THR A 292 15.49 -4.11 0.00
CA THR A 292 14.92 -5.43 -0.30
C THR A 292 15.95 -6.53 -0.43
N PHE A 293 17.06 -6.28 -1.13
CA PHE A 293 18.01 -7.34 -1.51
C PHE A 293 19.37 -7.27 -0.80
N ASN A 294 19.61 -6.22 -0.01
CA ASN A 294 20.93 -5.99 0.58
C ASN A 294 20.89 -5.33 1.97
N ASN A 295 19.92 -5.65 2.81
CA ASN A 295 19.86 -5.18 4.20
C ASN A 295 19.88 -3.64 4.36
N GLY A 296 19.49 -2.88 3.34
CA GLY A 296 19.58 -1.43 3.30
C GLY A 296 20.99 -0.87 3.03
N GLU A 297 21.98 -1.75 2.87
CA GLU A 297 23.38 -1.42 2.66
C GLU A 297 23.69 -1.12 1.19
N LYS A 298 24.65 -0.21 0.96
CA LYS A 298 25.17 0.05 -0.39
C LYS A 298 26.02 -1.12 -0.85
N TYR A 299 25.88 -1.48 -2.13
CA TYR A 299 26.80 -2.41 -2.78
C TYR A 299 28.21 -1.82 -2.83
N THR A 300 29.22 -2.67 -2.57
CA THR A 300 30.63 -2.28 -2.60
C THR A 300 31.11 -1.99 -4.03
N ASN A 301 32.14 -1.15 -4.18
CA ASN A 301 32.86 -0.93 -5.43
C ASN A 301 32.02 -0.45 -6.63
N ASN A 302 30.89 0.21 -6.39
CA ASN A 302 29.94 0.62 -7.44
C ASN A 302 29.55 -0.56 -8.35
N GLN A 303 29.46 -1.77 -7.80
CA GLN A 303 29.07 -2.94 -8.56
C GLN A 303 27.69 -2.71 -9.19
N GLU A 304 27.65 -2.85 -10.50
CA GLU A 304 26.40 -2.77 -11.25
C GLU A 304 25.54 -3.98 -10.93
N ASN A 305 24.25 -3.75 -10.65
CA ASN A 305 23.26 -4.79 -10.40
C ASN A 305 22.10 -4.58 -11.39
N PRO A 306 22.13 -5.27 -12.54
CA PRO A 306 21.13 -5.12 -13.58
C PRO A 306 19.71 -5.35 -13.08
N ILE A 307 18.77 -4.57 -13.60
CA ILE A 307 17.34 -4.80 -13.44
C ILE A 307 16.65 -4.69 -14.78
N TYR A 308 15.75 -5.62 -15.06
CA TYR A 308 14.94 -5.65 -16.26
C TYR A 308 13.47 -5.59 -15.86
N LYS A 309 12.67 -4.77 -16.55
CA LYS A 309 11.20 -4.86 -16.52
C LYS A 309 10.79 -5.72 -17.71
N SER A 310 9.84 -6.62 -17.51
CA SER A 310 9.16 -7.32 -18.59
C SER A 310 7.77 -6.74 -18.84
N ASP A 311 7.29 -6.84 -20.07
CA ASP A 311 5.99 -6.36 -20.53
C ASP A 311 5.31 -7.43 -21.39
N CYS A 312 4.21 -7.09 -22.06
CA CYS A 312 3.65 -7.92 -23.13
C CYS A 312 3.18 -7.07 -24.33
N ASN A 313 3.25 -7.65 -25.53
CA ASN A 313 2.66 -7.10 -26.74
C ASN A 313 1.76 -8.17 -27.36
N GLU A 314 0.49 -8.16 -26.96
CA GLU A 314 -0.51 -9.13 -27.38
C GLU A 314 -0.75 -9.12 -28.90
N ASP A 315 -0.68 -7.94 -29.52
CA ASP A 315 -0.86 -7.77 -30.96
C ASP A 315 0.28 -8.40 -31.77
N GLY A 316 1.50 -8.36 -31.24
CA GLY A 316 2.67 -9.01 -31.82
C GLY A 316 2.85 -10.48 -31.42
N GLY A 317 2.13 -10.96 -30.40
CA GLY A 317 2.38 -12.28 -29.81
C GLY A 317 3.73 -12.38 -29.09
N ILE A 318 4.24 -11.24 -28.60
CA ILE A 318 5.55 -11.12 -27.94
C ILE A 318 5.31 -11.01 -26.44
N TYR A 319 5.87 -11.94 -25.68
CA TYR A 319 5.59 -12.07 -24.26
C TYR A 319 6.88 -12.25 -23.45
N GLY A 320 6.85 -11.76 -22.23
CA GLY A 320 7.91 -11.92 -21.24
C GLY A 320 7.97 -13.33 -20.65
N ASP A 321 8.05 -14.38 -21.45
CA ASP A 321 7.95 -15.77 -20.98
C ASP A 321 9.25 -16.38 -20.43
N LEU A 322 10.35 -15.63 -20.52
CA LEU A 322 11.71 -16.04 -20.15
C LEU A 322 12.25 -17.23 -20.98
N GLY A 323 11.76 -17.40 -22.20
CA GLY A 323 12.29 -18.37 -23.16
C GLY A 323 13.63 -17.97 -23.76
N TYR A 324 14.45 -18.95 -24.12
CA TYR A 324 15.69 -18.75 -24.86
C TYR A 324 15.45 -18.95 -26.36
N TYR A 325 15.66 -17.90 -27.15
CA TYR A 325 15.43 -17.88 -28.60
C TYR A 325 16.71 -17.86 -29.42
N GLY A 326 17.87 -18.03 -28.78
CA GLY A 326 19.19 -17.94 -29.40
C GLY A 326 20.02 -16.79 -28.86
N ASP A 327 21.30 -16.77 -29.22
CA ASP A 327 22.28 -15.76 -28.75
C ASP A 327 22.13 -14.41 -29.48
N ASN A 328 21.28 -14.32 -30.50
CA ASN A 328 21.01 -13.09 -31.26
C ASN A 328 20.08 -12.17 -30.46
N VAL A 329 20.58 -11.03 -29.99
CA VAL A 329 19.76 -10.06 -29.23
C VAL A 329 18.60 -9.47 -30.03
N LYS A 330 18.62 -9.58 -31.37
CA LYS A 330 17.57 -9.08 -32.25
C LYS A 330 16.40 -10.04 -32.45
N GLU A 331 16.37 -11.18 -31.77
CA GLU A 331 15.17 -12.01 -31.76
C GLU A 331 14.00 -11.23 -31.17
N GLU A 332 12.85 -11.30 -31.84
CA GLU A 332 11.69 -10.45 -31.57
C GLU A 332 11.17 -10.57 -30.12
N MET A 333 11.25 -11.78 -29.56
CA MET A 333 10.87 -12.08 -28.17
C MET A 333 11.67 -11.31 -27.12
N TYR A 334 12.89 -10.85 -27.45
CA TYR A 334 13.71 -10.07 -26.51
C TYR A 334 13.32 -8.59 -26.45
N ASN A 335 12.53 -8.08 -27.41
CA ASN A 335 12.13 -6.67 -27.46
C ASN A 335 11.21 -6.25 -26.30
N ILE A 336 10.63 -7.22 -25.59
CA ILE A 336 9.68 -6.96 -24.50
C ILE A 336 10.36 -6.67 -23.16
N TYR A 337 11.66 -6.91 -23.07
CA TYR A 337 12.44 -6.63 -21.88
C TYR A 337 13.06 -5.25 -21.97
N SER A 338 12.90 -4.46 -20.91
CA SER A 338 13.55 -3.16 -20.79
C SER A 338 14.56 -3.12 -19.64
N TYR A 339 15.79 -2.70 -19.92
CA TYR A 339 16.81 -2.44 -18.91
C TYR A 339 16.46 -1.19 -18.09
N LYS A 340 16.37 -1.36 -16.77
CA LYS A 340 16.06 -0.31 -15.79
C LYS A 340 17.22 -0.02 -14.83
N GLY A 341 18.38 -0.65 -15.01
CA GLY A 341 19.54 -0.49 -14.14
C GLY A 341 20.24 0.86 -14.28
N ASP A 342 21.30 1.07 -13.50
CA ASP A 342 21.95 2.37 -13.36
C ASP A 342 22.89 2.74 -14.53
N ASP A 343 23.39 1.76 -15.30
CA ASP A 343 24.24 2.05 -16.46
C ASP A 343 23.41 2.62 -17.62
N LYS A 344 23.58 3.92 -17.87
CA LYS A 344 22.95 4.64 -18.98
C LYS A 344 23.91 4.91 -20.13
N LEU A 345 25.14 4.41 -20.07
CA LEU A 345 26.16 4.61 -21.11
C LEU A 345 26.01 3.57 -22.23
N GLN A 346 25.70 2.33 -21.89
CA GLN A 346 25.46 1.26 -22.85
C GLN A 346 23.99 1.21 -23.28
N SER A 347 23.76 0.68 -24.49
CA SER A 347 22.40 0.47 -24.98
C SER A 347 21.73 -0.69 -24.25
N GLU A 348 20.39 -0.69 -24.27
CA GLU A 348 19.57 -1.78 -23.74
C GLU A 348 19.90 -3.13 -24.38
N GLU A 349 20.16 -3.16 -25.69
CA GLU A 349 20.60 -4.37 -26.42
C GLU A 349 21.91 -4.96 -25.85
N VAL A 350 22.87 -4.10 -25.48
CA VAL A 350 24.15 -4.58 -24.92
C VAL A 350 23.92 -5.23 -23.56
N HIS A 351 23.09 -4.62 -22.72
CA HIS A 351 22.72 -5.17 -21.42
C HIS A 351 21.96 -6.50 -21.56
N ILE A 352 20.93 -6.55 -22.42
CA ILE A 352 20.18 -7.79 -22.69
C ILE A 352 21.11 -8.91 -23.16
N SER A 353 22.01 -8.63 -24.10
CA SER A 353 22.95 -9.62 -24.62
C SER A 353 23.95 -10.10 -23.56
N LYS A 354 24.42 -9.20 -22.70
CA LYS A 354 25.46 -9.48 -21.70
C LYS A 354 24.92 -10.16 -20.44
N ASP A 355 23.70 -9.83 -20.01
CA ASP A 355 23.16 -10.30 -18.73
C ASP A 355 21.94 -11.22 -18.90
N LEU A 356 20.92 -10.77 -19.65
CA LEU A 356 19.63 -11.45 -19.72
C LEU A 356 19.69 -12.73 -20.56
N ILE A 357 20.19 -12.67 -21.79
CA ILE A 357 20.28 -13.85 -22.67
C ILE A 357 21.07 -15.00 -22.01
N PRO A 358 22.21 -14.76 -21.33
CA PRO A 358 22.89 -15.79 -20.55
C PRO A 358 22.03 -16.45 -19.47
N LEU A 359 21.17 -15.69 -18.77
CA LEU A 359 20.21 -16.27 -17.83
C LEU A 359 19.18 -17.16 -18.55
N LEU A 360 18.63 -16.69 -19.67
CA LEU A 360 17.62 -17.45 -20.43
C LEU A 360 18.20 -18.76 -20.96
N LYS A 361 19.44 -18.73 -21.45
CA LYS A 361 20.20 -19.91 -21.84
C LYS A 361 20.47 -20.85 -20.67
N GLU A 362 20.79 -20.30 -19.50
CA GLU A 362 20.96 -21.08 -18.27
C GLU A 362 19.67 -21.82 -17.87
N ILE A 363 18.52 -21.15 -17.96
CA ILE A 363 17.20 -21.75 -17.72
C ILE A 363 16.94 -22.91 -18.70
N ASP A 364 17.20 -22.71 -19.99
CA ASP A 364 17.02 -23.72 -21.04
C ASP A 364 17.97 -24.93 -20.86
N ASP A 365 19.24 -24.67 -20.54
CA ASP A 365 20.23 -25.72 -20.23
C ASP A 365 19.84 -26.53 -18.98
N TYR A 366 19.29 -25.87 -17.95
CA TYR A 366 18.77 -26.53 -16.75
C TYR A 366 17.56 -27.41 -17.09
N LYS A 367 16.60 -26.90 -17.89
CA LYS A 367 15.44 -27.67 -18.39
C LYS A 367 15.86 -28.92 -19.16
N LYS A 368 16.94 -28.83 -19.94
CA LYS A 368 17.48 -29.94 -20.75
C LYS A 368 18.38 -30.90 -19.96
N GLY A 369 18.66 -30.62 -18.68
CA GLY A 369 19.59 -31.40 -17.86
C GLY A 369 21.06 -31.27 -18.27
N VAL A 370 21.39 -30.30 -19.12
CA VAL A 370 22.78 -29.96 -19.49
C VAL A 370 23.49 -29.32 -18.30
N ARG A 371 22.74 -28.58 -17.47
CA ARG A 371 23.21 -27.93 -16.26
C ARG A 371 22.40 -28.41 -15.04
N LYS A 372 23.06 -28.49 -13.88
CA LYS A 372 22.45 -28.91 -12.60
C LYS A 372 22.12 -27.77 -11.64
N ASP A 373 22.79 -26.64 -11.81
CA ASP A 373 22.61 -25.44 -10.97
C ASP A 373 22.04 -24.30 -11.83
N ILE A 374 21.49 -23.27 -11.21
CA ILE A 374 20.97 -22.11 -11.92
C ILE A 374 21.08 -20.87 -11.05
N SER A 375 21.33 -19.71 -11.67
CA SER A 375 21.49 -18.46 -10.93
C SER A 375 20.17 -17.76 -10.57
N LEU A 376 19.02 -18.20 -11.10
CA LEU A 376 17.69 -17.76 -10.66
C LEU A 376 17.32 -18.36 -9.31
N ASP A 377 16.91 -17.51 -8.36
CA ASP A 377 16.44 -17.94 -7.05
C ASP A 377 15.15 -18.74 -7.16
N LYS A 378 15.31 -20.06 -7.19
CA LYS A 378 14.22 -21.03 -7.37
C LYS A 378 13.16 -20.94 -6.27
N ASP A 379 13.57 -20.72 -5.02
CA ASP A 379 12.65 -20.73 -3.88
C ASP A 379 11.67 -19.56 -3.95
N SER A 380 12.17 -18.32 -4.11
CA SER A 380 11.29 -17.16 -4.25
C SER A 380 10.45 -17.25 -5.52
N PHE A 381 11.03 -17.74 -6.62
CA PHE A 381 10.28 -17.92 -7.87
C PHE A 381 9.09 -18.88 -7.68
N LEU A 382 9.31 -20.10 -7.19
CA LEU A 382 8.23 -21.08 -6.99
C LEU A 382 7.15 -20.59 -6.02
N LYS A 383 7.53 -19.79 -5.01
CA LYS A 383 6.57 -19.15 -4.09
C LYS A 383 5.70 -18.11 -4.79
N SER A 384 6.28 -17.22 -5.59
CA SER A 384 5.52 -16.25 -6.40
C SER A 384 4.55 -16.96 -7.37
N MET A 385 5.01 -18.04 -8.01
CA MET A 385 4.18 -18.82 -8.93
C MET A 385 3.00 -19.52 -8.25
N ALA A 386 3.18 -19.98 -7.01
CA ALA A 386 2.09 -20.55 -6.22
C ALA A 386 1.04 -19.48 -5.87
N MET A 387 1.48 -18.24 -5.65
CA MET A 387 0.60 -17.11 -5.41
C MET A 387 -0.16 -16.70 -6.66
N GLU A 388 0.50 -16.56 -7.81
CA GLU A 388 -0.17 -16.25 -9.09
C GLU A 388 -1.28 -17.26 -9.41
N PHE A 389 -1.04 -18.56 -9.15
CA PHE A 389 -2.04 -19.62 -9.29
C PHE A 389 -3.26 -19.42 -8.41
N LEU A 390 -3.04 -19.23 -7.10
CA LEU A 390 -4.10 -19.14 -6.11
C LEU A 390 -4.88 -17.85 -6.26
N ALA A 391 -4.23 -16.76 -6.65
CA ALA A 391 -4.87 -15.48 -6.92
C ALA A 391 -5.61 -15.46 -8.26
N GLY A 392 -5.27 -16.37 -9.19
CA GLY A 392 -5.70 -16.27 -10.59
C GLY A 392 -5.28 -14.97 -11.22
N ALA A 393 -4.01 -14.60 -11.01
CA ALA A 393 -3.45 -13.34 -11.47
C ALA A 393 -3.33 -13.38 -13.01
N ILE A 394 -4.32 -12.83 -13.70
CA ILE A 394 -4.47 -13.03 -15.15
C ILE A 394 -3.45 -12.23 -15.96
N ASP A 395 -3.06 -11.06 -15.46
CA ASP A 395 -2.12 -10.17 -16.13
C ASP A 395 -0.67 -10.37 -15.68
N ASN A 396 -0.39 -11.49 -14.99
CA ASN A 396 0.92 -11.85 -14.45
C ASN A 396 1.55 -13.02 -15.21
N TYR A 397 2.79 -13.35 -14.86
CA TYR A 397 3.72 -14.18 -15.62
C TYR A 397 3.12 -15.52 -16.12
N TRP A 398 2.33 -16.21 -15.30
CA TRP A 398 1.71 -17.48 -15.69
C TRP A 398 0.71 -17.35 -16.83
N ASN A 399 -0.17 -16.35 -16.81
CA ASN A 399 -1.31 -16.30 -17.72
C ASN A 399 -1.02 -15.44 -18.95
N LYS A 400 -0.50 -14.24 -18.73
CA LYS A 400 -0.08 -13.30 -19.76
C LYS A 400 1.35 -12.87 -19.45
N PRO A 401 2.37 -13.57 -19.97
CA PRO A 401 3.74 -13.37 -19.51
C PRO A 401 4.21 -11.94 -19.72
N GLY A 402 4.43 -11.24 -18.61
CA GLY A 402 4.69 -9.80 -18.52
C GLY A 402 4.53 -9.34 -17.06
N ASN A 403 4.65 -8.03 -16.81
CA ASN A 403 4.40 -7.41 -15.49
C ASN A 403 5.23 -7.93 -14.32
N TYR A 404 6.51 -8.24 -14.55
CA TYR A 404 7.47 -8.53 -13.49
C TYR A 404 8.79 -7.82 -13.74
N TYR A 405 9.66 -7.89 -12.73
CA TYR A 405 11.04 -7.43 -12.81
C TYR A 405 12.00 -8.59 -12.56
N LEU A 406 13.14 -8.56 -13.22
CA LEU A 406 14.29 -9.40 -12.89
C LEU A 406 15.38 -8.53 -12.32
N TYR A 407 15.85 -8.86 -11.12
CA TYR A 407 16.96 -8.17 -10.47
C TYR A 407 18.15 -9.09 -10.31
N LYS A 408 19.32 -8.70 -10.84
CA LYS A 408 20.58 -9.41 -10.63
C LYS A 408 21.35 -8.76 -9.50
N ASP A 409 21.54 -9.51 -8.42
CA ASP A 409 22.57 -9.20 -7.44
C ASP A 409 23.88 -9.88 -7.84
N ASN A 410 24.79 -9.11 -8.44
CA ASN A 410 26.08 -9.62 -8.88
C ASN A 410 27.00 -10.03 -7.71
N SER A 411 26.76 -9.56 -6.49
CA SER A 411 27.60 -9.90 -5.33
C SER A 411 27.29 -11.30 -4.80
N LYS A 412 26.06 -11.75 -5.04
CA LYS A 412 25.55 -13.08 -4.70
C LYS A 412 25.56 -14.02 -5.91
N ASN A 413 25.80 -13.48 -7.11
CA ASN A 413 25.57 -14.14 -8.39
C ASN A 413 24.14 -14.72 -8.50
N THR A 414 23.13 -13.99 -8.02
CA THR A 414 21.73 -14.46 -7.95
C THR A 414 20.78 -13.53 -8.69
N TRP A 415 19.91 -14.09 -9.51
CA TRP A 415 18.76 -13.40 -10.09
C TRP A 415 17.53 -13.63 -9.23
N TYR A 416 16.77 -12.57 -9.02
CA TYR A 416 15.50 -12.60 -8.32
C TYR A 416 14.38 -12.21 -9.29
N PHE A 417 13.37 -13.06 -9.36
CA PHE A 417 12.09 -12.71 -9.97
C PHE A 417 11.29 -11.89 -8.98
N HIS A 418 10.78 -10.75 -9.42
CA HIS A 418 10.00 -9.84 -8.61
C HIS A 418 8.68 -9.54 -9.33
N ASP A 419 7.62 -10.17 -8.84
CA ASP A 419 6.26 -10.03 -9.36
C ASP A 419 5.74 -8.58 -9.19
N ALA A 420 4.79 -8.14 -10.01
CA ALA A 420 4.22 -6.79 -9.93
C ALA A 420 2.79 -6.68 -10.50
N ASP A 421 2.12 -5.56 -10.23
CA ASP A 421 0.84 -5.12 -10.80
C ASP A 421 -0.35 -6.07 -10.53
N PHE A 422 -0.69 -6.33 -9.26
CA PHE A 422 -1.61 -7.41 -8.85
C PHE A 422 -3.10 -7.08 -8.91
N HIS A 423 -3.47 -5.90 -9.40
CA HIS A 423 -4.86 -5.46 -9.54
C HIS A 423 -5.75 -6.41 -10.38
N PHE A 424 -5.19 -7.18 -11.32
CA PHE A 424 -5.91 -8.20 -12.10
C PHE A 424 -5.89 -9.58 -11.44
N SER A 425 -6.38 -9.65 -10.21
CA SER A 425 -6.42 -10.88 -9.42
C SER A 425 -7.75 -11.04 -8.67
N PHE A 426 -7.91 -12.16 -7.98
CA PHE A 426 -9.05 -12.45 -7.10
C PHE A 426 -10.41 -12.27 -7.78
N GLY A 427 -10.55 -12.79 -9.00
CA GLY A 427 -11.84 -12.89 -9.68
C GLY A 427 -12.35 -11.62 -10.36
N ILE A 428 -11.46 -10.68 -10.69
CA ILE A 428 -11.79 -9.55 -11.57
C ILE A 428 -12.41 -10.05 -12.91
N ASN A 429 -13.24 -9.24 -13.57
CA ASN A 429 -14.11 -9.65 -14.69
C ASN A 429 -13.40 -10.13 -15.99
N THR A 430 -12.07 -10.28 -16.00
CA THR A 430 -11.33 -10.81 -17.15
C THR A 430 -11.01 -12.29 -16.93
N ASP A 431 -11.56 -13.16 -17.79
CA ASP A 431 -11.44 -14.63 -17.74
C ASP A 431 -11.63 -15.27 -16.35
N LYS A 432 -12.44 -14.64 -15.47
CA LYS A 432 -12.62 -15.05 -14.07
C LYS A 432 -13.01 -16.51 -13.91
N VAL A 433 -13.81 -17.04 -14.83
CA VAL A 433 -14.27 -18.43 -14.82
C VAL A 433 -13.11 -19.39 -15.11
N LEU A 434 -12.23 -19.04 -16.05
CA LEU A 434 -11.03 -19.82 -16.36
C LEU A 434 -10.05 -19.78 -15.18
N MET A 435 -9.78 -18.59 -14.62
CA MET A 435 -8.87 -18.42 -13.48
C MET A 435 -9.33 -19.23 -12.25
N LEU A 436 -10.64 -19.24 -11.99
CA LEU A 436 -11.21 -19.97 -10.86
C LEU A 436 -11.14 -21.50 -11.06
N ASN A 437 -11.52 -21.99 -12.24
CA ASN A 437 -11.81 -23.42 -12.45
C ASN A 437 -10.65 -24.23 -13.06
N THR A 438 -9.62 -23.60 -13.62
CA THR A 438 -8.49 -24.35 -14.21
C THR A 438 -7.67 -25.01 -13.10
N SER A 439 -7.50 -26.34 -13.21
CA SER A 439 -6.73 -27.16 -12.27
C SER A 439 -5.24 -26.85 -12.35
N LEU A 440 -4.48 -27.14 -11.29
CA LEU A 440 -3.03 -26.94 -11.29
C LEU A 440 -2.33 -27.78 -12.37
N SER A 441 -2.86 -28.97 -12.67
CA SER A 441 -2.33 -29.86 -13.70
C SER A 441 -2.50 -29.35 -15.13
N GLU A 442 -3.45 -28.45 -15.35
CA GLU A 442 -3.77 -27.87 -16.67
C GLU A 442 -3.38 -26.39 -16.78
N TYR A 443 -2.81 -25.83 -15.72
CA TYR A 443 -2.42 -24.43 -15.65
C TYR A 443 -1.11 -24.17 -16.43
N PRO A 444 -0.98 -23.06 -17.18
CA PRO A 444 -1.97 -22.00 -17.36
C PRO A 444 -3.09 -22.32 -18.37
N PRO A 445 -4.31 -21.81 -18.15
CA PRO A 445 -5.36 -21.89 -19.14
C PRO A 445 -4.97 -21.14 -20.42
N LYS A 446 -5.63 -21.50 -21.52
CA LYS A 446 -5.45 -20.83 -22.79
C LYS A 446 -6.33 -19.57 -22.84
N VAL A 447 -5.81 -18.45 -22.35
CA VAL A 447 -6.50 -17.14 -22.35
C VAL A 447 -6.48 -16.46 -23.72
N SER A 448 -5.54 -16.84 -24.60
CA SER A 448 -5.46 -16.37 -25.98
C SER A 448 -4.82 -17.42 -26.88
N GLU A 449 -5.20 -17.46 -28.16
CA GLU A 449 -4.56 -18.30 -29.18
C GLU A 449 -3.10 -17.92 -29.45
N ARG A 450 -2.71 -16.69 -29.11
CA ARG A 450 -1.36 -16.16 -29.30
C ARG A 450 -0.42 -16.43 -28.13
N ILE A 451 -0.96 -16.88 -27.00
CA ILE A 451 -0.20 -17.17 -25.79
C ILE A 451 0.05 -18.67 -25.73
N GLY A 452 1.31 -19.06 -25.88
CA GLY A 452 1.76 -20.43 -25.63
C GLY A 452 1.59 -20.81 -24.15
N ARG A 453 1.54 -22.12 -23.84
CA ARG A 453 1.46 -22.61 -22.46
C ARG A 453 2.81 -22.73 -21.75
N GLU A 454 3.90 -22.77 -22.51
CA GLU A 454 5.25 -22.96 -21.97
C GLU A 454 5.68 -21.78 -21.10
N ARG A 455 6.27 -22.08 -19.94
CA ARG A 455 6.80 -21.08 -19.00
C ARG A 455 8.20 -21.52 -18.62
N ALA A 456 9.20 -21.05 -19.34
CA ALA A 456 10.53 -21.65 -19.36
C ALA A 456 11.11 -21.98 -17.96
N PRO A 457 11.30 -21.03 -17.02
CA PRO A 457 11.78 -21.33 -15.67
C PRO A 457 10.83 -22.24 -14.87
N LEU A 458 9.52 -22.02 -14.99
CA LEU A 458 8.54 -22.84 -14.26
C LEU A 458 8.57 -24.29 -14.71
N ASP A 459 8.52 -24.54 -16.02
CA ASP A 459 8.60 -25.87 -16.62
C ASP A 459 9.92 -26.54 -16.26
N ALA A 460 11.01 -25.79 -16.30
CA ALA A 460 12.33 -26.27 -15.94
C ALA A 460 12.37 -26.73 -14.48
N PHE A 461 11.86 -25.92 -13.54
CA PHE A 461 11.81 -26.29 -12.13
C PHE A 461 10.86 -27.45 -11.87
N ARG A 462 9.62 -27.40 -12.36
CA ARG A 462 8.58 -28.41 -12.10
C ARG A 462 8.83 -29.75 -12.78
N SER A 463 9.70 -29.81 -13.80
CA SER A 463 10.14 -31.08 -14.40
C SER A 463 10.91 -31.99 -13.43
N HIS A 464 11.45 -31.41 -12.35
CA HIS A 464 12.17 -32.15 -11.31
C HIS A 464 11.21 -32.56 -10.16
N PRO A 465 11.10 -33.86 -9.83
CA PRO A 465 10.11 -34.35 -8.86
C PRO A 465 10.18 -33.70 -7.46
N GLU A 466 11.37 -33.39 -6.97
CA GLU A 466 11.59 -32.72 -5.70
C GLU A 466 11.08 -31.27 -5.69
N ASN A 467 11.25 -30.57 -6.81
CA ASN A 467 10.76 -29.20 -6.97
C ASN A 467 9.23 -29.19 -7.13
N GLU A 468 8.65 -30.15 -7.87
CA GLU A 468 7.19 -30.27 -7.98
C GLU A 468 6.55 -30.59 -6.62
N LYS A 469 7.21 -31.43 -5.81
CA LYS A 469 6.80 -31.68 -4.42
C LYS A 469 6.89 -30.41 -3.57
N GLN A 470 7.98 -29.65 -3.67
CA GLN A 470 8.13 -28.36 -2.99
C GLN A 470 7.03 -27.38 -3.42
N PHE A 471 6.76 -27.25 -4.72
CA PHE A 471 5.78 -26.35 -5.27
C PHE A 471 4.36 -26.64 -4.75
N LYS A 472 3.93 -27.90 -4.75
CA LYS A 472 2.66 -28.32 -4.13
C LYS A 472 2.64 -28.08 -2.63
N GLY A 473 3.77 -28.29 -1.95
CA GLY A 473 3.91 -27.99 -0.53
C GLY A 473 3.76 -26.51 -0.19
N ILE A 474 4.22 -25.61 -1.06
CA ILE A 474 4.00 -24.15 -0.90
C ILE A 474 2.51 -23.83 -0.99
N ILE A 475 1.80 -24.39 -1.97
CA ILE A 475 0.35 -24.19 -2.14
C ILE A 475 -0.40 -24.72 -0.92
N GLU A 476 -0.09 -25.94 -0.48
CA GLU A 476 -0.66 -26.51 0.75
C GLU A 476 -0.42 -25.60 1.95
N ARG A 477 0.81 -25.09 2.12
CA ARG A 477 1.16 -24.20 3.22
C ARG A 477 0.34 -22.91 3.19
N LEU A 478 0.21 -22.26 2.04
CA LEU A 478 -0.63 -21.06 1.88
C LEU A 478 -2.10 -21.31 2.27
N LEU A 479 -2.68 -22.42 1.83
CA LEU A 479 -4.07 -22.79 2.15
C LEU A 479 -4.28 -22.99 3.66
N LYS A 480 -3.24 -23.44 4.38
CA LYS A 480 -3.25 -23.64 5.83
C LYS A 480 -2.97 -22.37 6.62
N THR A 481 -2.29 -21.39 6.02
CA THR A 481 -1.87 -20.14 6.68
C THR A 481 -2.62 -18.92 6.12
N SER A 482 -1.96 -18.05 5.36
CA SER A 482 -2.43 -16.72 4.99
C SER A 482 -3.53 -16.71 3.92
N PHE A 483 -3.74 -17.81 3.20
CA PHE A 483 -4.86 -17.97 2.27
C PHE A 483 -6.09 -18.65 2.94
N ASN A 484 -5.96 -19.05 4.20
CA ASN A 484 -7.08 -19.57 4.97
C ASN A 484 -8.10 -18.47 5.21
N THR A 485 -9.39 -18.76 4.96
CA THR A 485 -10.49 -17.79 5.10
C THR A 485 -10.58 -17.15 6.49
N LYS A 486 -10.23 -17.88 7.57
CA LYS A 486 -10.21 -17.32 8.93
C LYS A 486 -9.08 -16.33 9.19
N ALA A 487 -8.00 -16.38 8.41
CA ALA A 487 -6.92 -15.40 8.47
C ALA A 487 -7.23 -14.19 7.58
N ILE A 488 -7.58 -14.45 6.32
CA ILE A 488 -7.63 -13.41 5.29
C ILE A 488 -8.90 -12.57 5.29
N PHE A 489 -10.07 -13.14 5.63
CA PHE A 489 -11.32 -12.38 5.62
C PHE A 489 -11.38 -11.26 6.67
N PRO A 490 -10.99 -11.49 7.95
CA PRO A 490 -10.94 -10.42 8.93
C PRO A 490 -10.01 -9.27 8.52
N ARG A 491 -8.91 -9.58 7.80
CA ARG A 491 -8.00 -8.58 7.25
C ARG A 491 -8.66 -7.76 6.14
N ILE A 492 -9.31 -8.41 5.17
CA ILE A 492 -10.07 -7.73 4.11
C ILE A 492 -11.13 -6.80 4.72
N ASP A 493 -11.93 -7.30 5.66
CA ASP A 493 -12.99 -6.53 6.32
C ASP A 493 -12.42 -5.30 7.04
N SER A 494 -11.32 -5.48 7.77
CA SER A 494 -10.72 -4.41 8.53
C SER A 494 -10.08 -3.33 7.64
N ILE A 495 -9.47 -3.70 6.51
CA ILE A 495 -8.90 -2.74 5.55
C ILE A 495 -10.03 -2.01 4.81
N ALA A 496 -11.05 -2.74 4.36
CA ALA A 496 -12.22 -2.16 3.69
C ALA A 496 -12.91 -1.11 4.57
N GLU A 497 -13.06 -1.40 5.88
CA GLU A 497 -13.62 -0.43 6.82
C GLU A 497 -12.76 0.83 6.96
N LEU A 498 -11.42 0.69 7.00
CA LEU A 498 -10.51 1.84 7.10
C LEU A 498 -10.62 2.75 5.86
N ILE A 499 -10.66 2.18 4.66
CA ILE A 499 -10.57 2.94 3.41
C ILE A 499 -11.92 3.37 2.84
N ARG A 500 -13.05 2.87 3.34
CA ARG A 500 -14.37 3.10 2.72
C ARG A 500 -14.74 4.58 2.58
N GLU A 501 -14.51 5.40 3.60
CA GLU A 501 -14.79 6.85 3.55
C GLU A 501 -13.91 7.56 2.52
N ASP A 502 -12.65 7.15 2.43
CA ASP A 502 -11.69 7.68 1.46
C ASP A 502 -12.02 7.24 0.03
N ALA A 503 -12.49 6.01 -0.17
CA ALA A 503 -12.99 5.52 -1.45
C ALA A 503 -14.26 6.27 -1.87
N GLN A 504 -15.18 6.54 -0.93
CA GLN A 504 -16.36 7.35 -1.21
C GLN A 504 -16.00 8.79 -1.60
N TRP A 505 -15.03 9.39 -0.90
CA TRP A 505 -14.50 10.71 -1.26
C TRP A 505 -13.87 10.69 -2.65
N ASP A 506 -13.04 9.69 -2.95
CA ASP A 506 -12.42 9.50 -4.27
C ASP A 506 -13.46 9.45 -5.40
N VAL A 507 -14.51 8.65 -5.23
CA VAL A 507 -15.64 8.54 -6.17
C VAL A 507 -16.34 9.89 -6.38
N SER A 508 -16.45 10.72 -5.34
CA SER A 508 -17.16 12.00 -5.42
C SER A 508 -16.41 13.11 -6.16
N ILE A 509 -15.09 12.97 -6.36
CA ILE A 509 -14.26 14.00 -7.01
C ILE A 509 -14.53 14.02 -8.51
N SER A 510 -15.02 15.16 -8.99
CA SER A 510 -15.25 15.45 -10.41
C SER A 510 -14.98 16.94 -10.72
N PRO A 511 -14.38 17.29 -11.87
CA PRO A 511 -13.81 16.36 -12.86
C PRO A 511 -12.55 15.67 -12.34
N LYS A 512 -12.09 14.60 -13.03
CA LYS A 512 -10.77 13.99 -12.83
C LYS A 512 -9.68 14.79 -13.54
N GLU A 513 -8.42 14.34 -13.49
CA GLU A 513 -7.26 15.12 -13.93
C GLU A 513 -6.98 15.04 -15.42
N ASN A 514 -7.29 13.90 -16.06
CA ASN A 514 -7.09 13.75 -17.49
C ASN A 514 -8.17 14.56 -18.25
N PRO A 515 -7.78 15.59 -19.03
CA PRO A 515 -8.73 16.41 -19.76
C PRO A 515 -9.30 15.71 -21.01
N ASN A 516 -8.61 14.67 -21.51
CA ASN A 516 -8.96 13.96 -22.74
C ASN A 516 -8.78 12.44 -22.56
N PRO A 517 -9.55 11.79 -21.67
CA PRO A 517 -9.48 10.34 -21.51
C PRO A 517 -9.89 9.65 -22.82
N THR A 518 -9.07 8.71 -23.28
CA THR A 518 -9.33 7.88 -24.46
C THR A 518 -9.76 6.46 -24.10
N GLU A 519 -9.54 6.08 -22.85
CA GLU A 519 -9.99 4.83 -22.25
C GLU A 519 -10.88 5.20 -21.06
N ASP A 520 -12.15 5.43 -21.34
CA ASP A 520 -13.20 5.47 -20.33
C ASP A 520 -13.89 4.12 -20.38
N ASN A 521 -13.23 3.11 -19.84
CA ASN A 521 -13.84 1.79 -19.78
C ASN A 521 -15.05 1.87 -18.86
N ASP A 522 -16.16 1.20 -19.18
CA ASP A 522 -17.34 0.99 -18.29
C ASP A 522 -17.00 0.29 -16.94
N TYR A 523 -15.71 0.21 -16.58
CA TYR A 523 -15.10 -0.53 -15.49
C TYR A 523 -14.22 0.37 -14.61
N LEU A 524 -14.60 1.64 -14.42
CA LEU A 524 -13.94 2.50 -13.45
C LEU A 524 -14.48 2.28 -12.04
N ALA A 525 -13.61 2.37 -11.03
CA ALA A 525 -13.94 2.35 -9.62
C ALA A 525 -14.68 3.64 -9.17
N GLU A 526 -15.83 3.92 -9.77
CA GLU A 526 -16.62 5.15 -9.58
C GLU A 526 -17.91 4.93 -8.79
N SER A 527 -18.02 3.80 -8.08
CA SER A 527 -19.20 3.49 -7.27
C SER A 527 -18.83 2.88 -5.93
N ILE A 528 -19.26 3.55 -4.86
CA ILE A 528 -19.13 3.03 -3.50
C ILE A 528 -19.97 1.76 -3.28
N GLU A 529 -21.04 1.56 -4.05
CA GLU A 529 -21.84 0.33 -3.99
C GLU A 529 -21.06 -0.86 -4.56
N ASN A 530 -20.29 -0.64 -5.64
CA ASN A 530 -19.40 -1.66 -6.20
C ASN A 530 -18.25 -2.01 -5.24
N PHE A 531 -17.68 -1.01 -4.57
CA PHE A 531 -16.72 -1.24 -3.49
C PHE A 531 -17.30 -2.13 -2.38
N ASP A 532 -18.52 -1.80 -1.91
CA ASP A 532 -19.19 -2.60 -0.88
C ASP A 532 -19.48 -4.02 -1.36
N LYS A 533 -19.91 -4.18 -2.62
CA LYS A 533 -20.19 -5.48 -3.25
C LYS A 533 -18.95 -6.36 -3.34
N GLU A 534 -17.80 -5.79 -3.72
CA GLU A 534 -16.54 -6.53 -3.83
C GLU A 534 -15.95 -6.95 -2.48
N THR A 535 -16.07 -6.08 -1.47
CA THR A 535 -15.36 -6.23 -0.18
C THR A 535 -16.17 -6.97 0.88
N LYS A 536 -17.51 -6.84 0.89
CA LYS A 536 -18.37 -7.40 1.94
C LYS A 536 -18.95 -8.76 1.57
N ASN A 537 -19.27 -8.98 0.29
CA ASN A 537 -19.95 -10.20 -0.13
C ASN A 537 -19.02 -11.40 -0.16
N GLU A 538 -19.61 -12.59 -0.01
CA GLU A 538 -18.91 -13.85 -0.25
C GLU A 538 -19.60 -14.71 -1.32
N ASP A 539 -20.53 -14.15 -2.08
CA ASP A 539 -21.17 -14.81 -3.20
C ASP A 539 -20.51 -14.43 -4.53
N GLY A 540 -20.88 -15.15 -5.59
CA GLY A 540 -20.31 -14.97 -6.91
C GLY A 540 -20.79 -13.72 -7.65
N ASP A 541 -21.58 -12.86 -7.00
CA ASP A 541 -22.07 -11.61 -7.58
C ASP A 541 -21.15 -10.45 -7.17
N GLY A 542 -20.10 -10.22 -7.96
CA GLY A 542 -19.21 -9.06 -7.85
C GLY A 542 -19.68 -7.85 -8.69
N ALA A 543 -18.95 -6.74 -8.59
CA ALA A 543 -19.15 -5.55 -9.40
C ALA A 543 -18.86 -5.83 -10.88
N PHE A 544 -19.71 -5.31 -11.77
CA PHE A 544 -19.53 -5.42 -13.23
C PHE A 544 -19.18 -6.83 -13.73
N GLY A 545 -19.81 -7.85 -13.16
CA GLY A 545 -19.54 -9.24 -13.55
C GLY A 545 -18.24 -9.80 -13.00
N CYS A 546 -17.55 -9.18 -12.05
CA CYS A 546 -16.50 -9.82 -11.25
C CYS A 546 -17.06 -10.93 -10.35
N TYR A 547 -16.18 -11.68 -9.70
CA TYR A 547 -16.49 -12.36 -8.44
C TYR A 547 -16.05 -11.46 -7.28
N SER A 548 -16.80 -11.45 -6.19
CA SER A 548 -16.33 -10.81 -4.95
C SER A 548 -15.01 -11.46 -4.47
N LEU A 549 -14.17 -10.66 -3.79
CA LEU A 549 -12.86 -11.11 -3.32
C LEU A 549 -12.97 -12.41 -2.50
N LYS A 550 -13.87 -12.41 -1.53
CA LYS A 550 -14.06 -13.53 -0.60
C LYS A 550 -14.61 -14.77 -1.30
N TYR A 551 -15.52 -14.60 -2.27
CA TYR A 551 -16.01 -15.74 -3.05
C TYR A 551 -14.90 -16.40 -3.86
N TYR A 552 -14.09 -15.61 -4.57
CA TYR A 552 -12.99 -16.16 -5.36
C TYR A 552 -12.02 -16.93 -4.46
N ILE A 553 -11.57 -16.32 -3.36
CA ILE A 553 -10.60 -16.91 -2.42
C ILE A 553 -11.12 -18.23 -1.85
N LYS A 554 -12.33 -18.25 -1.26
CA LYS A 554 -12.85 -19.49 -0.63
C LYS A 554 -13.09 -20.60 -1.65
N THR A 555 -13.55 -20.24 -2.84
CA THR A 555 -13.87 -21.21 -3.88
C THR A 555 -12.61 -21.78 -4.48
N LYS A 556 -11.61 -20.93 -4.83
CA LYS A 556 -10.31 -21.39 -5.33
C LYS A 556 -9.59 -22.25 -4.29
N ALA A 557 -9.58 -21.83 -3.02
CA ALA A 557 -9.00 -22.62 -1.93
C ALA A 557 -9.64 -24.02 -1.83
N SER A 558 -10.97 -24.10 -1.90
CA SER A 558 -11.70 -25.37 -1.82
C SER A 558 -11.43 -26.28 -3.02
N LEU A 559 -11.39 -25.72 -4.24
CA LEU A 559 -11.10 -26.46 -5.46
C LEU A 559 -9.68 -27.03 -5.45
N VAL A 560 -8.69 -26.21 -5.09
CA VAL A 560 -7.28 -26.60 -5.04
C VAL A 560 -7.03 -27.61 -3.91
N ALA A 561 -7.63 -27.41 -2.73
CA ALA A 561 -7.53 -28.36 -1.63
C ALA A 561 -8.06 -29.75 -2.03
N LYS A 562 -9.19 -29.79 -2.74
CA LYS A 562 -9.75 -31.03 -3.28
C LYS A 562 -8.82 -31.67 -4.31
N GLU A 563 -8.27 -30.89 -5.24
CA GLU A 563 -7.33 -31.37 -6.27
C GLU A 563 -6.08 -31.99 -5.65
N LEU A 564 -5.48 -31.31 -4.67
CA LEU A 564 -4.22 -31.73 -4.04
C LEU A 564 -4.41 -32.68 -2.85
N ASN A 565 -5.65 -33.05 -2.53
CA ASN A 565 -6.01 -33.85 -1.35
C ASN A 565 -5.45 -33.24 -0.03
N VAL A 566 -5.57 -31.91 0.09
CA VAL A 566 -5.15 -31.13 1.26
C VAL A 566 -6.37 -30.91 2.16
N GLN A 567 -6.20 -31.18 3.46
CA GLN A 567 -7.17 -30.76 4.46
C GLN A 567 -6.82 -29.34 4.94
N ILE A 568 -7.68 -28.37 4.61
CA ILE A 568 -7.59 -27.03 5.17
C ILE A 568 -8.06 -27.09 6.63
N PRO A 569 -7.22 -26.70 7.62
CA PRO A 569 -7.61 -26.69 9.02
C PRO A 569 -8.65 -25.60 9.28
N ASN A 570 -9.53 -25.86 10.27
CA ASN A 570 -10.55 -24.89 10.65
C ASN A 570 -9.94 -23.58 11.15
N ASP A 571 -8.88 -23.65 11.95
CA ASP A 571 -8.07 -22.51 12.36
C ASP A 571 -6.78 -22.50 11.54
N PHE A 572 -6.31 -21.32 11.16
CA PHE A 572 -5.08 -21.21 10.38
C PHE A 572 -3.86 -21.61 11.21
N GLU A 573 -2.83 -22.12 10.55
CA GLU A 573 -1.53 -22.39 11.15
C GLU A 573 -0.73 -21.08 11.28
N ASP A 574 -0.06 -20.89 12.41
CA ASP A 574 0.75 -19.70 12.73
C ASP A 574 2.05 -20.09 13.47
N ASP A 575 2.57 -21.29 13.21
CA ASP A 575 3.78 -21.85 13.83
C ASP A 575 5.06 -21.02 13.58
N LEU A 576 5.07 -20.18 12.54
CA LEU A 576 6.13 -19.21 12.26
C LEU A 576 5.79 -17.79 12.76
N GLY A 577 4.70 -17.63 13.50
CA GLY A 577 4.14 -16.36 13.95
C GLY A 577 3.43 -15.58 12.84
N MET A 578 3.20 -14.30 13.10
CA MET A 578 2.52 -13.38 12.18
C MET A 578 3.50 -12.55 11.36
N VAL A 579 3.04 -12.08 10.19
CA VAL A 579 3.73 -11.05 9.41
C VAL A 579 3.71 -9.77 10.23
N GLU A 580 4.89 -9.23 10.53
CA GLU A 580 5.03 -8.00 11.32
C GLU A 580 4.50 -6.80 10.52
N THR A 581 3.56 -6.05 11.08
CA THR A 581 3.12 -4.76 10.53
C THR A 581 4.12 -3.67 10.90
N PRO A 582 4.56 -2.81 9.95
CA PRO A 582 5.43 -1.68 10.28
C PRO A 582 4.72 -0.72 11.26
N ASP A 583 5.47 -0.17 12.22
CA ASP A 583 4.94 0.79 13.20
C ASP A 583 5.61 2.16 13.02
N ALA A 584 4.86 3.12 12.48
CA ALA A 584 5.32 4.48 12.24
C ALA A 584 5.38 5.37 13.50
N ASN A 585 4.82 4.92 14.62
CA ASN A 585 4.82 5.65 15.90
C ASN A 585 6.11 5.43 16.71
N THR A 586 6.86 4.35 16.43
CA THR A 586 8.11 4.08 17.14
C THR A 586 9.24 5.01 16.69
N ASP A 587 10.01 5.56 17.63
CA ASP A 587 11.22 6.30 17.32
C ASP A 587 12.30 5.39 16.67
N ASP A 588 13.05 5.95 15.71
CA ASP A 588 14.14 5.26 14.99
C ASP A 588 15.29 4.80 15.91
N SER A 589 15.30 5.22 17.18
CA SER A 589 16.28 4.82 18.20
C SER A 589 16.05 3.42 18.80
N SER A 590 14.91 2.76 18.52
CA SER A 590 14.57 1.47 19.14
C SER A 590 14.95 0.23 18.31
N SER A 591 15.70 0.40 17.22
CA SER A 591 16.30 -0.74 16.48
C SER A 591 17.49 -1.37 17.21
N SER A 592 17.32 -1.69 18.49
CA SER A 592 18.12 -2.68 19.19
C SER A 592 17.27 -3.31 20.30
N ILE A 593 16.95 -4.59 20.11
CA ILE A 593 16.41 -5.51 21.11
C ILE A 593 14.97 -5.16 21.53
N LYS A 594 13.99 -5.79 20.87
CA LYS A 594 12.73 -6.13 21.54
C LYS A 594 13.12 -7.03 22.72
N SER A 595 13.26 -6.45 23.91
CA SER A 595 13.36 -7.22 25.14
C SER A 595 12.08 -8.03 25.22
N ILE A 596 12.19 -9.35 25.10
CA ILE A 596 11.10 -10.27 25.36
C ILE A 596 10.75 -10.06 26.83
N SER A 597 9.70 -9.28 27.10
CA SER A 597 9.08 -9.20 28.41
C SER A 597 8.38 -10.53 28.66
N TRP A 598 9.15 -11.50 29.15
CA TRP A 598 8.57 -12.68 29.77
C TRP A 598 7.70 -12.18 30.93
N ASN A 599 6.39 -12.26 30.73
CA ASN A 599 5.39 -12.24 31.79
C ASN A 599 5.66 -13.43 32.73
N ILE A 600 6.63 -13.29 33.63
CA ILE A 600 6.69 -14.10 34.84
C ILE A 600 5.93 -13.32 35.90
N SER A 601 4.61 -13.43 35.84
CA SER A 601 3.75 -13.09 36.96
C SER A 601 3.10 -14.37 37.47
N LEU A 602 3.25 -14.58 38.78
CA LEU A 602 2.49 -15.49 39.63
C LEU A 602 2.70 -17.01 39.46
N THR A 603 3.82 -17.55 39.96
CA THR A 603 3.81 -18.84 40.72
C THR A 603 5.06 -19.15 41.55
N LEU A 604 5.84 -18.15 41.98
CA LEU A 604 7.03 -18.39 42.83
C LEU A 604 7.02 -17.64 44.17
N LEU A 605 5.87 -17.07 44.56
CA LEU A 605 5.67 -16.45 45.88
C LEU A 605 4.86 -17.32 46.86
N PHE A 606 4.62 -18.61 46.56
CA PHE A 606 3.79 -19.50 47.39
C PHE A 606 4.46 -20.79 47.88
N ILE A 607 5.75 -21.02 47.60
CA ILE A 607 6.47 -22.24 48.06
C ILE A 607 7.72 -21.92 48.91
N LEU A 608 8.05 -20.65 49.12
CA LEU A 608 9.20 -20.24 49.96
C LEU A 608 8.82 -19.66 51.33
N LEU A 609 7.59 -19.93 51.79
CA LEU A 609 7.10 -19.56 53.13
C LEU A 609 6.53 -20.74 53.94
N ILE A 610 6.74 -22.00 53.50
CA ILE A 610 6.30 -23.20 54.23
C ILE A 610 7.47 -24.12 54.65
N ASN A 611 8.75 -23.79 54.36
CA ASN A 611 9.90 -24.60 54.79
C ASN A 611 10.96 -23.84 55.61
N LEU A 612 10.53 -22.82 56.38
CA LEU A 612 11.36 -22.17 57.41
C LEU A 612 10.60 -22.04 58.75
N LEU A 613 9.87 -23.10 59.10
CA LEU A 613 9.43 -23.41 60.46
C LEU A 613 9.48 -24.94 60.63
N TYR A 614 10.71 -25.46 60.67
CA TYR A 614 11.15 -26.62 61.45
C TYR A 614 12.65 -26.50 61.72
#